data_AF-A0A382KKA2-F1
#
_entry.id   AF-A0A382KKA2-F1
#
_cell.length_a   1.000
_cell.length_b   1.000
_cell.length_c   1.000
_cell.angle_alpha   90.00
_cell.angle_beta   90.00
_cell.angle_gamma   90.00
#
_symmetry.space_group_name_H-M   'P 1'
#
loop_
_entity.id
_entity.type
_entity.pdbx_description
1 polymer ?
#
loop_
_entity_poly.entity_id
_entity_poly.type
_entity_poly.pdbx_seq_one_letter_code
_entity_poly.pdbx_strand_id
1 'polypeptide(L)'
;MNTDLTTAQKDYAIFLPAISGFFATYIGKQRFSEYVEKARIPSNFPNGVESMNWLNPQQGLFKYHWSLYSAGHAELDVNKHSPKEDMVRNRDRNNSWILGDSGGFQIGKGVWEGDWKDPNCPRAKKKRQQVLTWLDAYADYGMILDIPA
;
A
#
# COMPACT_ATOMS: atom_id res chain seq x y z
N MET A 1 -8.88 7.40 -25.89
CA MET A 1 -9.04 6.57 -24.67
C MET A 1 -8.75 7.47 -23.48
N ASN A 2 -9.61 7.52 -22.47
CA ASN A 2 -9.43 8.42 -21.34
C ASN A 2 -8.37 7.84 -20.38
N THR A 3 -7.26 8.54 -20.15
CA THR A 3 -6.10 8.02 -19.40
C THR A 3 -5.99 8.57 -17.99
N ASP A 4 -6.73 9.65 -17.69
CA ASP A 4 -6.81 10.24 -16.36
C ASP A 4 -8.24 10.15 -15.83
N LEU A 5 -8.47 9.17 -14.98
CA LEU A 5 -9.78 8.94 -14.36
C LEU A 5 -10.04 9.88 -13.17
N THR A 6 -9.03 10.63 -12.73
CA THR A 6 -9.13 11.58 -11.61
C THR A 6 -9.99 12.78 -11.99
N THR A 7 -9.75 13.35 -13.17
CA THR A 7 -10.49 14.52 -13.69
C THR A 7 -11.94 14.20 -14.08
N ALA A 8 -12.27 12.91 -14.22
CA ALA A 8 -13.63 12.46 -14.50
C ALA A 8 -14.53 12.41 -13.24
N GLN A 9 -13.98 12.63 -12.04
CA GLN A 9 -14.76 12.66 -10.81
C GLN A 9 -15.54 13.99 -10.65
N LYS A 10 -16.84 13.91 -10.37
CA LYS A 10 -17.74 15.05 -10.16
C LYS A 10 -18.44 15.01 -8.80
N ASP A 11 -19.26 13.98 -8.52
CA ASP A 11 -20.04 13.85 -7.26
C ASP A 11 -20.24 12.39 -6.80
N TYR A 12 -19.44 11.45 -7.30
CA TYR A 12 -19.60 10.03 -6.94
C TYR A 12 -18.74 9.66 -5.73
N ALA A 13 -18.97 8.48 -5.14
CA ALA A 13 -18.02 7.92 -4.19
C ALA A 13 -16.63 7.80 -4.84
N ILE A 14 -15.58 8.21 -4.11
CA ILE A 14 -14.20 7.96 -4.55
C ILE A 14 -13.95 6.47 -4.43
N PHE A 15 -13.60 5.85 -5.56
CA PHE A 15 -13.17 4.46 -5.57
C PHE A 15 -11.74 4.38 -5.01
N LEU A 16 -11.52 3.47 -4.06
CA LEU A 16 -10.20 3.25 -3.47
C LEU A 16 -9.72 1.85 -3.87
N PRO A 17 -9.01 1.68 -5.01
CA PRO A 17 -8.45 0.40 -5.36
C PRO A 17 -7.47 -0.04 -4.27
N ALA A 18 -7.74 -1.19 -3.67
CA ALA A 18 -6.86 -1.77 -2.68
C ALA A 18 -5.58 -2.30 -3.36
N ILE A 19 -4.43 -1.72 -3.02
CA ILE A 19 -3.14 -2.20 -3.50
C ILE A 19 -2.85 -3.53 -2.80
N SER A 20 -2.81 -4.63 -3.54
CA SER A 20 -2.40 -5.91 -2.97
C SER A 20 -0.90 -5.93 -2.71
N GLY A 21 -0.48 -6.59 -1.63
CA GLY A 21 0.94 -6.74 -1.32
C GLY A 21 1.73 -7.45 -2.43
N PHE A 22 1.10 -8.41 -3.13
CA PHE A 22 1.71 -9.08 -4.28
C PHE A 22 1.93 -8.11 -5.44
N PHE A 23 0.93 -7.28 -5.77
CA PHE A 23 1.03 -6.30 -6.84
C PHE A 23 2.16 -5.28 -6.57
N ALA A 24 2.17 -4.70 -5.37
CA ALA A 24 3.24 -3.79 -4.95
C ALA A 24 4.62 -4.47 -4.97
N THR A 25 4.68 -5.77 -4.65
CA THR A 25 5.93 -6.55 -4.67
C THR A 25 6.53 -6.62 -6.07
N TYR A 26 5.71 -6.90 -7.10
CA TYR A 26 6.19 -6.98 -8.48
C TYR A 26 6.80 -5.67 -8.94
N ILE A 27 6.12 -4.56 -8.72
CA ILE A 27 6.62 -3.22 -9.08
C ILE A 27 7.86 -2.88 -8.26
N GLY A 28 7.75 -2.96 -6.94
CA GLY A 28 8.79 -2.48 -6.03
C GLY A 28 10.07 -3.28 -6.14
N LYS A 29 10.02 -4.62 -6.17
CA LYS A 29 11.25 -5.42 -6.32
C LYS A 29 11.90 -5.23 -7.70
N GLN A 30 11.09 -4.99 -8.75
CA GLN A 30 11.62 -4.77 -10.10
C GLN A 30 12.50 -3.51 -10.17
N ARG A 31 12.29 -2.52 -9.27
CA ARG A 31 13.11 -1.30 -9.22
C ARG A 31 14.55 -1.54 -8.77
N PHE A 32 14.80 -2.62 -8.03
CA PHE A 32 16.12 -2.90 -7.43
C PHE A 32 16.81 -4.12 -8.04
N SER A 33 16.06 -5.01 -8.69
CA SER A 33 16.59 -6.25 -9.28
C SER A 33 15.65 -6.76 -10.37
N GLU A 34 16.14 -7.65 -11.24
CA GLU A 34 15.29 -8.35 -12.21
C GLU A 34 14.41 -9.39 -11.48
N TYR A 35 13.30 -8.92 -10.89
CA TYR A 35 12.35 -9.76 -10.16
C TYR A 35 11.39 -10.50 -11.11
N VAL A 36 11.01 -9.84 -12.20
CA VAL A 36 10.34 -10.39 -13.37
C VAL A 36 11.35 -10.45 -14.50
N GLU A 37 11.59 -11.65 -15.02
CA GLU A 37 12.41 -11.86 -16.21
C GLU A 37 11.91 -10.98 -17.36
N LYS A 38 12.83 -10.25 -18.01
CA LYS A 38 12.47 -9.29 -19.07
C LYS A 38 11.66 -9.90 -20.21
N ALA A 39 11.96 -11.16 -20.56
CA ALA A 39 11.25 -11.90 -21.60
C ALA A 39 9.78 -12.20 -21.25
N ARG A 40 9.41 -12.12 -19.97
CA ARG A 40 8.04 -12.33 -19.47
C ARG A 40 7.24 -11.04 -19.36
N ILE A 41 7.89 -9.88 -19.51
CA ILE A 41 7.23 -8.59 -19.46
C ILE A 41 6.56 -8.34 -20.82
N PRO A 42 5.26 -8.03 -20.86
CA PRO A 42 4.57 -7.73 -22.11
C PRO A 42 5.26 -6.60 -22.89
N SER A 43 5.46 -6.80 -24.20
CA SER A 43 6.16 -5.84 -25.06
C SER A 43 5.45 -4.49 -25.16
N ASN A 44 4.15 -4.44 -24.88
CA ASN A 44 3.36 -3.22 -24.83
C ASN A 44 3.47 -2.46 -23.50
N PHE A 45 4.36 -2.86 -22.58
CA PHE A 45 4.65 -2.15 -21.34
C PHE A 45 5.88 -1.25 -21.54
N PRO A 46 5.70 0.04 -21.90
CA PRO A 46 6.80 0.91 -22.31
C PRO A 46 7.84 1.16 -21.21
N ASN A 47 7.44 1.02 -19.94
CA ASN A 47 8.28 1.18 -18.76
C ASN A 47 8.46 -0.15 -17.99
N GLY A 48 8.30 -1.28 -18.66
CA GLY A 48 8.35 -2.60 -18.04
C GLY A 48 7.29 -2.76 -16.94
N VAL A 49 7.62 -3.42 -15.82
CA VAL A 49 6.66 -3.61 -14.71
C VAL A 49 6.18 -2.28 -14.11
N GLU A 50 7.01 -1.23 -14.13
CA GLU A 50 6.63 0.11 -13.65
C GLU A 50 5.46 0.72 -14.45
N SER A 51 5.22 0.23 -15.67
CA SER A 51 4.03 0.56 -16.47
C SER A 51 2.72 0.28 -15.73
N MET A 52 2.71 -0.65 -14.77
CA MET A 52 1.54 -0.99 -13.97
C MET A 52 1.42 -0.14 -12.70
N ASN A 53 2.41 0.68 -12.36
CA ASN A 53 2.33 1.53 -11.20
C ASN A 53 1.46 2.77 -11.46
N TRP A 54 0.18 2.68 -11.09
CA TRP A 54 -0.76 3.78 -11.29
C TRP A 54 -0.55 4.98 -10.36
N LEU A 55 0.29 4.85 -9.34
CA LEU A 55 0.72 5.96 -8.49
C LEU A 55 1.84 6.79 -9.14
N ASN A 56 2.42 6.31 -10.25
CA ASN A 56 3.48 7.00 -10.98
C ASN A 56 2.90 7.72 -12.21
N PRO A 57 2.71 9.04 -12.15
CA PRO A 57 2.09 9.78 -13.24
C PRO A 57 3.01 9.94 -14.47
N GLN A 58 4.29 9.57 -14.40
CA GLN A 58 5.21 9.64 -15.54
C GLN A 58 5.29 8.32 -16.28
N GLN A 59 5.31 7.18 -15.57
CA GLN A 59 5.61 5.88 -16.15
C GLN A 59 4.41 4.91 -16.19
N GLY A 60 3.35 5.16 -15.43
CA GLY A 60 2.14 4.34 -15.44
C GLY A 60 1.38 4.42 -16.78
N LEU A 61 0.94 3.27 -17.28
CA LEU A 61 0.04 3.16 -18.45
C LEU A 61 -1.33 3.75 -18.18
N PHE A 62 -1.79 3.63 -16.93
CA PHE A 62 -2.97 4.30 -16.40
C PHE A 62 -2.57 4.97 -15.08
N LYS A 63 -3.27 6.05 -14.75
CA LYS A 63 -2.95 6.89 -13.59
C LYS A 63 -4.19 7.03 -12.74
N TYR A 64 -4.04 6.87 -11.44
CA TYR A 64 -5.14 7.03 -10.53
C TYR A 64 -4.67 7.57 -9.19
N HIS A 65 -5.25 8.69 -8.77
CA HIS A 65 -4.75 9.45 -7.63
C HIS A 65 -4.98 8.75 -6.29
N TRP A 66 -6.16 8.15 -6.07
CA TRP A 66 -6.53 7.60 -4.77
C TRP A 66 -6.30 6.09 -4.69
N SER A 67 -5.89 5.58 -3.53
CA SER A 67 -5.74 4.14 -3.29
C SER A 67 -5.96 3.79 -1.82
N LEU A 68 -6.23 2.51 -1.56
CA LEU A 68 -6.23 1.95 -0.20
C LEU A 68 -5.04 1.02 -0.05
N TYR A 69 -4.34 1.08 1.08
CA TYR A 69 -3.28 0.13 1.40
C TYR A 69 -3.31 -0.28 2.87
N SER A 70 -3.15 -1.57 3.15
CA SER A 70 -3.37 -2.14 4.48
C SER A 70 -2.06 -2.52 5.17
N ALA A 71 -1.90 -2.05 6.41
CA ALA A 71 -0.84 -2.44 7.32
C ALA A 71 -0.85 -3.95 7.64
N GLY A 72 -1.99 -4.62 7.42
CA GLY A 72 -2.17 -6.05 7.71
C GLY A 72 -1.19 -6.97 6.99
N HIS A 73 -0.67 -6.56 5.83
CA HIS A 73 0.34 -7.32 5.06
C HIS A 73 1.65 -6.55 4.88
N ALA A 74 1.76 -5.40 5.54
CA ALA A 74 2.87 -4.48 5.35
C ALA A 74 4.11 -4.92 6.15
N GLU A 75 5.28 -4.43 5.74
CA GLU A 75 6.44 -4.39 6.65
C GLU A 75 6.27 -3.21 7.60
N LEU A 76 5.96 -3.49 8.87
CA LEU A 76 5.64 -2.45 9.84
C LEU A 76 6.87 -1.76 10.44
N ASP A 77 8.07 -2.30 10.23
CA ASP A 77 9.31 -1.57 10.54
C ASP A 77 9.59 -0.53 9.45
N VAL A 78 9.34 0.74 9.78
CA VAL A 78 9.55 1.88 8.87
C VAL A 78 11.03 2.15 8.59
N ASN A 79 11.94 1.66 9.46
CA ASN A 79 13.39 1.83 9.29
C ASN A 79 14.00 0.71 8.43
N LYS A 80 13.25 -0.36 8.19
CA LYS A 80 13.69 -1.48 7.36
C LYS A 80 13.44 -1.18 5.88
N HIS A 81 14.48 -1.33 5.07
CA HIS A 81 14.33 -1.28 3.62
C HIS A 81 13.43 -2.44 3.14
N SER A 82 12.38 -2.10 2.39
CA SER A 82 11.34 -3.04 1.95
C SER A 82 11.10 -2.86 0.45
N PRO A 83 11.92 -3.49 -0.43
CA PRO A 83 11.72 -3.43 -1.88
C PRO A 83 10.30 -3.82 -2.31
N LYS A 84 9.69 -4.77 -1.58
CA LYS A 84 8.33 -5.26 -1.86
C LYS A 84 7.22 -4.20 -1.69
N GLU A 85 7.51 -3.07 -1.06
CA GLU A 85 6.56 -1.98 -0.81
C GLU A 85 7.03 -0.65 -1.38
N ASP A 86 8.09 -0.66 -2.18
CA ASP A 86 8.72 0.55 -2.68
C ASP A 86 7.76 1.43 -3.49
N MET A 87 6.82 0.78 -4.22
CA MET A 87 5.69 1.43 -4.90
C MET A 87 4.93 2.40 -3.98
N VAL A 88 4.73 2.05 -2.71
CA VAL A 88 3.96 2.82 -1.74
C VAL A 88 4.85 3.75 -0.90
N ARG A 89 5.99 3.22 -0.43
CA ARG A 89 6.90 3.96 0.47
C ARG A 89 7.57 5.15 -0.22
N ASN A 90 7.90 5.01 -1.49
CA ASN A 90 8.59 6.02 -2.30
C ASN A 90 7.71 6.56 -3.44
N ARG A 91 6.40 6.69 -3.18
CA ARG A 91 5.46 7.28 -4.13
C ARG A 91 5.58 8.81 -4.17
N ASP A 92 5.17 9.40 -5.28
CA ASP A 92 5.00 10.85 -5.39
C ASP A 92 3.71 11.28 -4.67
N ARG A 93 3.83 11.76 -3.44
CA ARG A 93 2.69 12.22 -2.61
C ARG A 93 1.97 13.46 -3.17
N ASN A 94 2.58 14.22 -4.08
CA ASN A 94 1.90 15.35 -4.73
C ASN A 94 0.88 14.86 -5.76
N ASN A 95 1.08 13.67 -6.31
CA ASN A 95 0.25 13.10 -7.37
C ASN A 95 -0.45 11.80 -6.97
N SER A 96 -0.28 11.34 -5.74
CA SER A 96 -0.92 10.13 -5.22
C SER A 96 -1.36 10.31 -3.76
N TRP A 97 -2.44 9.62 -3.42
CA TRP A 97 -3.09 9.67 -2.12
C TRP A 97 -3.45 8.27 -1.65
N ILE A 98 -3.16 7.95 -0.39
CA ILE A 98 -3.41 6.63 0.21
C ILE A 98 -4.22 6.75 1.50
N LEU A 99 -5.35 6.04 1.52
CA LEU A 99 -6.03 5.64 2.75
C LEU A 99 -5.33 4.41 3.33
N GLY A 100 -4.65 4.58 4.44
CA GLY A 100 -4.02 3.50 5.20
C GLY A 100 -5.06 2.75 6.02
N ASP A 101 -5.29 1.48 5.72
CA ASP A 101 -6.04 0.57 6.57
C ASP A 101 -5.12 -0.01 7.66
N SER A 102 -5.55 0.04 8.91
CA SER A 102 -4.79 -0.49 10.07
C SER A 102 -4.58 -2.00 10.04
N GLY A 103 -5.37 -2.75 9.25
CA GLY A 103 -5.22 -4.19 9.14
C GLY A 103 -5.76 -4.95 10.35
N GLY A 104 -6.73 -4.39 11.09
CA GLY A 104 -7.39 -5.03 12.24
C GLY A 104 -7.93 -6.44 11.96
N PHE A 105 -8.20 -6.76 10.69
CA PHE A 105 -8.54 -8.11 10.25
C PHE A 105 -7.50 -9.18 10.64
N GLN A 106 -6.21 -8.83 10.76
CA GLN A 106 -5.15 -9.76 11.21
C GLN A 106 -5.30 -10.13 12.70
N ILE A 107 -5.95 -9.28 13.49
CA ILE A 107 -6.31 -9.55 14.89
C ILE A 107 -7.41 -10.61 14.94
N GLY A 108 -8.48 -10.42 14.16
CA GLY A 108 -9.60 -11.36 14.08
C GLY A 108 -9.20 -12.75 13.58
N LYS A 109 -8.15 -12.84 12.76
CA LYS A 109 -7.55 -14.12 12.32
C LYS A 109 -6.59 -14.76 13.33
N GLY A 110 -6.24 -14.08 14.42
CA GLY A 110 -5.24 -14.53 15.38
C GLY A 110 -3.79 -14.49 14.86
N VAL A 111 -3.54 -13.86 13.71
CA VAL A 111 -2.18 -13.73 13.13
C VAL A 111 -1.33 -12.77 13.96
N TRP A 112 -1.94 -11.69 14.46
CA TRP A 112 -1.28 -10.80 15.40
C TRP A 112 -1.62 -11.21 16.83
N GLU A 113 -0.77 -12.06 17.40
CA GLU A 113 -0.92 -12.53 18.76
C GLU A 113 -0.84 -11.40 19.79
N GLY A 114 -1.73 -11.45 20.76
CA GLY A 114 -1.78 -10.52 21.88
C GLY A 114 -3.13 -10.63 22.59
N ASP A 115 -3.15 -10.22 23.86
CA ASP A 115 -4.42 -9.93 24.52
C ASP A 115 -4.83 -8.51 24.09
N TRP A 116 -5.70 -8.44 23.10
CA TRP A 116 -6.13 -7.15 22.54
C TRP A 116 -7.16 -6.44 23.41
N LYS A 117 -7.77 -7.15 24.38
CA LYS A 117 -8.72 -6.61 25.36
C LYS A 117 -7.99 -6.01 26.57
N ASP A 118 -6.82 -6.54 26.92
CA ASP A 118 -5.97 -5.96 27.95
C ASP A 118 -5.22 -4.71 27.41
N PRO A 119 -5.49 -3.49 27.95
CA PRO A 119 -4.77 -2.28 27.55
C PRO A 119 -3.27 -2.33 27.89
N ASN A 120 -2.87 -3.17 28.85
CA ASN A 120 -1.48 -3.31 29.30
C ASN A 120 -0.70 -4.40 28.57
N CYS A 121 -1.35 -5.17 27.66
CA CYS A 121 -0.67 -6.25 26.95
C CYS A 121 0.51 -5.71 26.11
N PRO A 122 1.77 -6.11 26.43
CA PRO A 122 2.94 -5.57 25.74
C PRO A 122 2.97 -5.90 24.24
N ARG A 123 2.47 -7.09 23.85
CA ARG A 123 2.38 -7.52 22.45
C ARG A 123 1.41 -6.65 21.65
N ALA A 124 0.21 -6.43 22.18
CA ALA A 124 -0.80 -5.58 21.55
C ALA A 124 -0.32 -4.13 21.47
N LYS A 125 0.27 -3.58 22.56
CA LYS A 125 0.85 -2.22 22.56
C LYS A 125 1.94 -2.06 21.51
N LYS A 126 2.89 -3.00 21.42
CA LYS A 126 3.94 -2.99 20.40
C LYS A 126 3.35 -2.98 18.99
N LYS A 127 2.33 -3.82 18.73
CA LYS A 127 1.70 -3.90 17.42
C LYS A 127 0.92 -2.63 17.06
N ARG A 128 0.17 -2.04 18.01
CA ARG A 128 -0.50 -0.74 17.83
C ARG A 128 0.49 0.35 17.45
N GLN A 129 1.61 0.44 18.18
CA GLN A 129 2.64 1.43 17.88
C GLN A 129 3.21 1.24 16.48
N GLN A 130 3.52 -0.01 16.10
CA GLN A 130 4.01 -0.34 14.76
C GLN A 130 3.03 0.07 13.65
N VAL A 131 1.73 -0.21 13.83
CA VAL A 131 0.70 0.18 12.86
C VAL A 131 0.55 1.69 12.77
N LEU A 132 0.47 2.40 13.90
CA LEU A 132 0.34 3.86 13.92
C LEU A 132 1.57 4.53 13.28
N THR A 133 2.77 4.11 13.64
CA THR A 133 4.01 4.62 13.03
C THR A 133 4.07 4.35 11.53
N TRP A 134 3.58 3.20 11.07
CA TRP A 134 3.49 2.90 9.64
C TRP A 134 2.44 3.77 8.92
N LEU A 135 1.28 4.00 9.54
CA LEU A 135 0.25 4.90 9.00
C LEU A 135 0.77 6.33 8.89
N ASP A 136 1.43 6.85 9.93
CA ASP A 136 2.03 8.19 9.92
C ASP A 136 3.11 8.31 8.83
N ALA A 137 3.94 7.28 8.66
CA ALA A 137 5.04 7.32 7.70
C ALA A 137 4.58 7.22 6.24
N TYR A 138 3.51 6.47 5.95
CA TYR A 138 3.18 6.07 4.58
C TYR A 138 1.75 6.36 4.13
N ALA A 139 0.80 6.63 5.00
CA ALA A 139 -0.55 7.03 4.58
C ALA A 139 -0.67 8.56 4.44
N ASP A 140 -1.74 9.01 3.79
CA ASP A 140 -2.18 10.41 3.82
C ASP A 140 -3.36 10.57 4.79
N TYR A 141 -4.19 9.54 4.92
CA TYR A 141 -5.18 9.37 5.99
C TYR A 141 -5.14 7.95 6.53
N GLY A 142 -5.33 7.76 7.83
CA GLY A 142 -5.37 6.43 8.46
C GLY A 142 -6.74 6.05 8.97
N MET A 143 -7.24 4.87 8.58
CA MET A 143 -8.29 4.18 9.30
C MET A 143 -7.66 3.45 10.48
N ILE A 144 -7.85 4.03 11.67
CA ILE A 144 -7.22 3.54 12.89
C ILE A 144 -7.71 2.14 13.27
N LEU A 145 -6.91 1.47 14.08
CA LEU A 145 -7.12 0.09 14.47
C LEU A 145 -8.41 -0.07 15.27
N ASP A 146 -9.41 -0.70 14.64
CA ASP A 146 -10.57 -1.22 15.34
C ASP A 146 -10.21 -2.57 15.98
N ILE A 147 -10.51 -2.71 17.26
CA ILE A 147 -10.26 -3.96 18.00
C ILE A 147 -11.58 -4.72 17.97
N PRO A 148 -11.68 -5.83 17.21
CA PRO A 148 -12.90 -6.61 17.18
C PRO A 148 -13.26 -7.07 18.60
N ALA A 149 -14.53 -6.87 18.97
CA ALA A 149 -15.09 -7.18 20.29
C ALA A 149 -14.99 -8.66 20.66
#